data_AF-A0A4U3AB19-F1
#
_entry.id   AF-A0A4U3AB19-F1
#
_cell.length_a   1.000
_cell.length_b   1.000
_cell.length_c   1.000
_cell.angle_alpha   90.00
_cell.angle_beta   90.00
_cell.angle_gamma   90.00
#
_symmetry.space_group_name_H-M   'P 1'
#
loop_
_entity.id
_entity.type
_entity.pdbx_description
1 polymer ?
#
loop_
_entity_poly.entity_id
_entity_poly.type
_entity_poly.pdbx_seq_one_letter_code
_entity_poly.pdbx_strand_id
1 'polypeptide(L)'
;NDLYWDAEITKAHMKVGNSGTPNSIRKLVDTSGAHPNTLNNFYGRLRIARRGKEWSVYVAKFRDGTEIDDASLVERWIDETGNPMTERKIAQVMIAICRWDRNTPVYTMQIDDLKIWKINKVPSNTKPYIFDTGDKVIIDTERSLVTINGKNAINIKDIFSEFPKIIRGDNRIDIMPPDVNATVSFRERYR
;
A
#
# COMPACT_ATOMS: atom_id res chain seq x y z
N ASN A 1 -8.06 -1.24 42.06
CA ASN A 1 -8.75 -1.56 40.78
C ASN A 1 -9.15 -0.27 40.13
N ASP A 2 -8.36 0.14 39.14
CA ASP A 2 -8.52 1.41 38.43
C ASP A 2 -9.64 1.27 37.40
N LEU A 3 -10.81 1.82 37.73
CA LEU A 3 -12.02 1.81 36.90
C LEU A 3 -11.83 2.52 35.55
N TYR A 4 -10.82 3.38 35.41
CA TYR A 4 -10.56 4.08 34.15
C TYR A 4 -9.96 3.17 33.08
N TRP A 5 -9.23 2.12 33.47
CA TRP A 5 -8.70 1.13 32.52
C TRP A 5 -9.80 0.26 31.90
N ASP A 6 -10.91 0.04 32.60
CA ASP A 6 -12.06 -0.76 32.13
C ASP A 6 -13.14 0.09 31.43
N ALA A 7 -13.11 1.41 31.56
CA ALA A 7 -14.18 2.30 31.05
C ALA A 7 -13.89 2.93 29.69
N GLU A 8 -12.62 3.12 29.31
CA GLU A 8 -12.26 3.68 28.00
C GLU A 8 -12.23 2.56 26.95
N ILE A 9 -12.99 2.72 25.86
CA ILE A 9 -12.95 1.82 24.71
C ILE A 9 -12.86 2.64 23.44
N THR A 10 -11.73 2.55 22.76
CA THR A 10 -11.55 3.07 21.41
C THR A 10 -11.92 2.00 20.39
N LYS A 11 -12.78 2.36 19.42
CA LYS A 11 -13.23 1.46 18.35
C LYS A 11 -12.85 1.98 16.98
N ALA A 12 -12.32 1.09 16.16
CA ALA A 12 -12.29 1.27 14.71
C ALA A 12 -13.68 0.94 14.16
N HIS A 13 -14.30 1.90 13.47
CA HIS A 13 -15.57 1.68 12.79
C HIS A 13 -15.50 2.22 11.36
N MET A 14 -15.80 1.36 10.39
CA MET A 14 -15.79 1.71 8.97
C MET A 14 -16.96 1.06 8.26
N LYS A 15 -17.63 1.85 7.41
CA LYS A 15 -18.77 1.38 6.61
C LYS A 15 -18.81 2.08 5.26
N VAL A 16 -19.50 1.44 4.33
CA VAL A 16 -19.97 2.04 3.08
C VAL A 16 -21.45 2.39 3.23
N GLY A 17 -21.86 3.49 2.62
CA GLY A 17 -23.26 3.93 2.57
C GLY A 17 -23.78 4.64 3.82
N ASN A 18 -25.05 5.03 3.74
CA ASN A 18 -25.73 5.82 4.76
C ASN A 18 -27.22 5.46 4.83
N SER A 19 -27.89 5.90 5.90
CA SER A 19 -29.32 5.62 6.12
C SER A 19 -30.25 6.30 5.11
N GLY A 20 -29.79 7.36 4.42
CA GLY A 20 -30.55 8.06 3.40
C GLY A 20 -30.63 7.33 2.05
N THR A 21 -29.86 6.24 1.85
CA THR A 21 -29.94 5.42 0.63
C THR A 21 -30.24 3.97 1.01
N PRO A 22 -31.44 3.45 0.68
CA PRO A 22 -31.82 2.07 0.98
C PRO A 22 -30.82 1.06 0.43
N ASN A 23 -30.61 -0.04 1.15
CA ASN A 23 -29.72 -1.16 0.78
C ASN A 23 -28.26 -0.75 0.48
N SER A 24 -27.83 0.42 0.95
CA SER A 24 -26.45 0.91 0.73
C SER A 24 -25.49 0.62 1.87
N ILE A 25 -26.01 0.34 3.08
CA ILE A 25 -25.16 0.19 4.26
C ILE A 25 -24.45 -1.15 4.22
N ARG A 26 -23.11 -1.11 4.20
CA ARG A 26 -22.24 -2.27 4.42
C ARG A 26 -21.23 -1.94 5.50
N LYS A 27 -21.31 -2.62 6.64
CA LYS A 27 -20.29 -2.55 7.69
C LYS A 27 -19.05 -3.32 7.22
N LEU A 28 -17.88 -2.69 7.33
CA LEU A 28 -16.59 -3.30 6.99
C LEU A 28 -15.83 -3.66 8.27
N VAL A 29 -15.75 -2.73 9.21
CA VAL A 29 -15.02 -2.89 10.48
C VAL A 29 -15.87 -2.30 11.60
N ASP A 30 -15.90 -2.98 12.74
CA ASP A 30 -16.47 -2.51 14.00
C ASP A 30 -15.85 -3.34 15.13
N THR A 31 -14.70 -2.87 15.64
CA THR A 31 -13.88 -3.64 16.60
C THR A 31 -13.01 -2.73 17.46
N SER A 32 -12.66 -3.21 18.66
CA SER A 32 -11.66 -2.62 19.55
C SER A 32 -10.27 -3.23 19.36
N GLY A 33 -10.10 -4.23 18.47
CA GLY A 33 -8.88 -5.01 18.31
C GLY A 33 -8.98 -6.39 18.97
N ALA A 34 -7.82 -6.99 19.28
CA ALA A 34 -7.75 -8.32 19.91
C ALA A 34 -8.30 -8.32 21.35
N HIS A 35 -8.17 -7.19 22.04
CA HIS A 35 -8.69 -6.95 23.38
C HIS A 35 -9.51 -5.64 23.40
N PRO A 36 -10.39 -5.43 24.40
CA PRO A 36 -11.20 -4.20 24.51
C PRO A 36 -10.40 -2.89 24.51
N ASN A 37 -9.17 -2.92 25.02
CA ASN A 37 -8.30 -1.75 25.18
C ASN A 37 -7.19 -1.65 24.10
N THR A 38 -7.15 -2.57 23.12
CA THR A 38 -6.04 -2.63 22.15
C THR A 38 -5.85 -1.30 21.40
N LEU A 39 -6.94 -0.62 21.05
CA LEU A 39 -6.89 0.65 20.33
C LEU A 39 -6.94 1.89 21.23
N ASN A 40 -6.95 1.78 22.57
CA ASN A 40 -6.98 2.95 23.45
C ASN A 40 -5.74 3.83 23.28
N ASN A 41 -5.89 5.14 23.53
CA ASN A 41 -4.86 6.15 23.24
C ASN A 41 -4.32 6.00 21.81
N PHE A 42 -5.24 5.99 20.84
CA PHE A 42 -4.91 5.67 19.45
C PHE A 42 -3.94 6.70 18.86
N TYR A 43 -2.71 6.25 18.59
CA TYR A 43 -1.78 6.89 17.69
C TYR A 43 -1.40 5.90 16.61
N GLY A 44 -1.68 6.23 15.35
CA GLY A 44 -1.68 5.22 14.30
C GLY A 44 -2.10 5.73 12.94
N ARG A 45 -2.40 4.80 12.04
CA ARG A 45 -2.87 5.11 10.68
C ARG A 45 -4.19 4.44 10.37
N LEU A 46 -5.00 5.19 9.62
CA LEU A 46 -6.23 4.74 9.00
C LEU A 46 -6.04 4.80 7.49
N ARG A 47 -6.39 3.72 6.79
CA ARG A 47 -6.36 3.69 5.32
C ARG A 47 -7.64 3.10 4.77
N ILE A 48 -8.12 3.71 3.71
CA ILE A 48 -9.25 3.21 2.91
C ILE A 48 -8.78 3.23 1.47
N ALA A 49 -8.95 2.12 0.76
CA ALA A 49 -8.60 2.04 -0.64
C ALA A 49 -9.70 1.30 -1.42
N ARG A 50 -10.03 1.86 -2.59
CA ARG A 50 -10.91 1.24 -3.59
C ARG A 50 -10.09 0.88 -4.83
N ARG A 51 -10.08 -0.41 -5.19
CA ARG A 51 -9.44 -0.92 -6.41
C ARG A 51 -10.49 -1.65 -7.24
N GLY A 52 -11.08 -0.93 -8.20
CA GLY A 52 -12.22 -1.46 -8.95
C GLY A 52 -13.44 -1.66 -8.06
N LYS A 53 -13.85 -2.92 -7.88
CA LYS A 53 -14.95 -3.35 -6.99
C LYS A 53 -14.48 -3.74 -5.58
N GLU A 54 -13.18 -3.89 -5.38
CA GLU A 54 -12.62 -4.22 -4.06
C GLU A 54 -12.47 -2.95 -3.22
N TRP A 55 -13.01 -3.02 -2.01
CA TRP A 55 -12.80 -2.08 -0.93
C TRP A 55 -11.92 -2.74 0.12
N SER A 56 -10.89 -2.01 0.54
CA SER A 56 -10.00 -2.44 1.62
C SER A 56 -9.90 -1.34 2.63
N VAL A 57 -9.93 -1.73 3.90
CA VAL A 57 -9.73 -0.84 5.02
C VAL A 57 -8.64 -1.40 5.91
N TYR A 58 -7.84 -0.51 6.46
CA TYR A 58 -6.72 -0.86 7.31
C TYR A 58 -6.66 0.12 8.48
N VAL A 59 -6.49 -0.45 9.67
CA VAL A 59 -6.24 0.30 10.91
C VAL A 59 -5.01 -0.30 11.55
N ALA A 60 -4.07 0.55 11.95
CA ALA A 60 -2.96 0.13 12.78
C ALA A 60 -2.68 1.17 13.85
N LYS A 61 -2.57 0.71 15.09
CA LYS A 61 -1.94 1.46 16.17
C LYS A 61 -0.43 1.28 16.04
N PHE A 62 0.33 2.35 16.21
CA PHE A 62 1.77 2.28 16.21
C PHE A 62 2.30 1.75 17.54
N ARG A 63 3.49 1.14 17.51
CA ARG A 63 4.25 0.89 18.72
C ARG A 63 4.64 2.22 19.36
N ASP A 64 4.50 2.31 20.67
CA ASP A 64 4.76 3.52 21.46
C ASP A 64 6.06 4.22 21.07
N GLY A 65 5.97 5.52 20.79
CA GLY A 65 7.11 6.36 20.40
C GLY A 65 7.66 6.12 18.98
N THR A 66 6.98 5.34 18.15
CA THR A 66 7.39 5.05 16.77
C THR A 66 6.26 5.22 15.76
N GLU A 67 6.57 5.14 14.46
CA GLU A 67 5.59 5.04 13.37
C GLU A 67 5.52 3.62 12.76
N ILE A 68 5.97 2.63 13.53
CA ILE A 68 5.95 1.23 13.15
C ILE A 68 4.59 0.64 13.55
N ASP A 69 3.90 0.03 12.59
CA ASP A 69 2.62 -0.65 12.82
C ASP A 69 2.80 -1.78 13.86
N ASP A 70 1.91 -1.82 14.85
CA ASP A 70 1.85 -2.86 15.88
C ASP A 70 0.50 -3.59 15.79
N ALA A 71 -0.42 -3.35 16.72
CA ALA A 71 -1.78 -3.87 16.63
C ALA A 71 -2.48 -3.33 15.36
N SER A 72 -2.71 -4.22 14.39
CA SER A 72 -3.29 -3.86 13.10
C SER A 72 -4.37 -4.85 12.65
N LEU A 73 -5.27 -4.34 11.80
CA LEU A 73 -6.32 -5.11 11.16
C LEU A 73 -6.50 -4.65 9.72
N VAL A 74 -6.84 -5.60 8.86
CA VAL A 74 -7.19 -5.36 7.47
C VAL A 74 -8.50 -6.07 7.18
N GLU A 75 -9.44 -5.35 6.59
CA GLU A 75 -10.67 -5.94 6.07
C GLU A 75 -10.80 -5.65 4.59
N ARG A 76 -11.28 -6.64 3.85
CA ARG A 76 -11.51 -6.56 2.41
C ARG A 76 -12.93 -6.98 2.08
N TRP A 77 -13.54 -6.24 1.18
CA TRP A 77 -14.87 -6.54 0.67
C TRP A 77 -14.91 -6.30 -0.83
N ILE A 78 -15.40 -7.27 -1.58
CA ILE A 78 -15.66 -7.16 -3.01
C ILE A 78 -17.15 -6.87 -3.19
N ASP A 79 -17.46 -5.76 -3.85
CA ASP A 79 -18.83 -5.42 -4.20
C ASP A 79 -19.30 -6.16 -5.46
N GLU A 80 -19.75 -7.39 -5.27
CA GLU A 80 -20.20 -8.26 -6.36
C GLU A 80 -21.59 -7.85 -6.88
N THR A 81 -22.50 -7.49 -5.97
CA THR A 81 -23.92 -7.28 -6.27
C THR A 81 -24.29 -5.86 -6.70
N GLY A 82 -23.36 -4.90 -6.59
CA GLY A 82 -23.59 -3.51 -7.00
C GLY A 82 -24.28 -2.69 -5.91
N ASN A 83 -23.50 -2.21 -4.96
CA ASN A 83 -24.00 -1.33 -3.92
C ASN A 83 -24.27 0.08 -4.50
N PRO A 84 -25.45 0.69 -4.26
CA PRO A 84 -25.80 2.00 -4.84
C PRO A 84 -24.81 3.14 -4.54
N MET A 85 -24.00 3.01 -3.48
CA MET A 85 -23.02 4.01 -3.06
C MET A 85 -21.62 3.77 -3.61
N THR A 86 -21.29 2.53 -3.99
CA THR A 86 -19.99 2.20 -4.58
C THR A 86 -19.99 2.48 -6.08
N GLU A 87 -21.11 2.36 -6.78
CA GLU A 87 -21.19 2.61 -8.22
C GLU A 87 -20.97 4.08 -8.60
N ARG A 88 -21.11 4.98 -7.62
CA ARG A 88 -20.92 6.42 -7.79
C ARG A 88 -19.44 6.79 -7.86
N LYS A 89 -19.17 7.86 -8.61
CA LYS A 89 -17.86 8.54 -8.57
C LYS A 89 -17.70 9.25 -7.22
N ILE A 90 -16.51 9.18 -6.66
CA ILE A 90 -16.17 9.96 -5.45
C ILE A 90 -16.10 11.43 -5.86
N ALA A 91 -16.92 12.27 -5.23
CA ALA A 91 -16.98 13.70 -5.50
C ALA A 91 -16.11 14.52 -4.53
N GLN A 92 -16.04 14.10 -3.26
CA GLN A 92 -15.36 14.84 -2.21
C GLN A 92 -14.88 13.89 -1.10
N VAL A 93 -13.85 14.30 -0.38
CA VAL A 93 -13.43 13.72 0.91
C VAL A 93 -13.59 14.79 1.98
N MET A 94 -14.25 14.43 3.08
CA MET A 94 -14.42 15.27 4.26
C MET A 94 -13.79 14.58 5.46
N ILE A 95 -13.07 15.35 6.28
CA ILE A 95 -12.48 14.88 7.53
C ILE A 95 -12.96 15.81 8.63
N ALA A 96 -13.41 15.22 9.73
CA ALA A 96 -13.87 15.95 10.89
C ALA A 96 -13.42 15.24 12.17
N ILE A 97 -12.97 16.04 13.13
CA ILE A 97 -12.75 15.62 14.51
C ILE A 97 -13.94 16.16 15.30
N CYS A 98 -14.74 15.26 15.85
CA CYS A 98 -15.99 15.62 16.54
C CYS A 98 -15.94 15.11 17.99
N ARG A 99 -16.62 15.83 18.88
CA ARG A 99 -16.84 15.40 20.26
C ARG A 99 -18.33 15.30 20.57
N TRP A 100 -18.69 14.47 21.54
CA TRP A 100 -20.04 14.41 22.07
C TRP A 100 -20.23 15.45 23.18
N ASP A 101 -21.01 16.48 22.88
CA ASP A 101 -21.37 17.57 23.81
C ASP A 101 -20.14 18.21 24.49
N ARG A 102 -20.12 18.28 25.83
CA ARG A 102 -19.02 18.83 26.65
C ARG A 102 -18.13 17.75 27.25
N ASN A 103 -18.32 16.48 26.86
CA ASN A 103 -17.48 15.40 27.34
C ASN A 103 -16.08 15.50 26.74
N THR A 104 -15.05 15.29 27.56
CA THR A 104 -13.63 15.33 27.15
C THR A 104 -13.02 13.94 27.35
N PRO A 105 -13.40 12.94 26.51
CA PRO A 105 -12.87 11.58 26.64
C PRO A 105 -11.40 11.48 26.23
N VAL A 106 -10.90 12.45 25.46
CA VAL A 106 -9.51 12.53 25.00
C VAL A 106 -9.08 14.00 24.99
N TYR A 107 -7.85 14.27 25.40
CA TYR A 107 -7.31 15.63 25.47
C TYR A 107 -6.74 16.12 24.14
N THR A 108 -6.20 15.21 23.33
CA THR A 108 -5.52 15.55 22.07
C THR A 108 -6.04 14.68 20.94
N MET A 109 -6.55 15.33 19.89
CA MET A 109 -6.86 14.69 18.62
C MET A 109 -6.24 15.52 17.50
N GLN A 110 -5.44 14.88 16.67
CA GLN A 110 -4.74 15.54 15.57
C GLN A 110 -4.59 14.59 14.38
N ILE A 111 -4.26 15.18 13.24
CA ILE A 111 -3.94 14.45 12.00
C ILE A 111 -2.55 14.91 11.59
N ASP A 112 -1.58 14.03 11.72
CA ASP A 112 -0.18 14.37 11.48
C ASP A 112 0.16 14.37 9.98
N ASP A 113 -0.46 13.46 9.21
CA ASP A 113 -0.30 13.36 7.75
C ASP A 113 -1.62 12.96 7.08
N LEU A 114 -1.90 13.61 5.94
CA LEU A 114 -3.06 13.30 5.10
C LEU A 114 -2.63 13.17 3.65
N LYS A 115 -2.85 11.98 3.10
CA LYS A 115 -2.59 11.68 1.70
C LYS A 115 -3.84 11.14 1.03
N ILE A 116 -4.25 11.80 -0.06
CA ILE A 116 -5.38 11.40 -0.89
C ILE A 116 -4.89 11.39 -2.33
N TRP A 117 -4.97 10.24 -2.99
CA TRP A 117 -4.57 10.11 -4.38
C TRP A 117 -5.47 9.14 -5.13
N LYS A 118 -5.52 9.32 -6.46
CA LYS A 118 -6.19 8.40 -7.36
C LYS A 118 -5.20 7.34 -7.83
N ILE A 119 -5.59 6.07 -7.72
CA ILE A 119 -4.85 4.98 -8.35
C ILE A 119 -5.22 4.96 -9.83
N ASN A 120 -4.26 5.24 -10.70
CA ASN A 120 -4.44 5.13 -12.14
C ASN A 120 -4.26 3.67 -12.55
N LYS A 121 -5.24 3.13 -13.30
CA LYS A 121 -5.09 1.82 -13.94
C LYS A 121 -4.16 2.00 -15.12
N VAL A 122 -2.95 1.48 -15.00
CA VAL A 122 -2.04 1.29 -16.13
C VAL A 122 -2.59 0.09 -16.91
N PRO A 123 -2.95 0.21 -18.19
CA PRO A 123 -3.38 -0.93 -19.01
C PRO A 123 -2.41 -2.11 -18.86
N SER A 124 -2.90 -3.35 -18.90
CA SER A 124 -2.04 -4.55 -18.80
C SER A 124 -0.96 -4.60 -19.89
N ASN A 125 -1.14 -3.86 -20.99
CA ASN A 125 -0.22 -3.76 -22.12
C ASN A 125 0.77 -2.59 -22.04
N THR A 126 0.77 -1.81 -20.97
CA THR A 126 1.73 -0.71 -20.81
C THR A 126 3.01 -1.26 -20.20
N LYS A 127 4.09 -1.23 -20.99
CA LYS A 127 5.44 -1.55 -20.52
C LYS A 127 5.78 -0.62 -19.36
N PRO A 128 6.23 -1.12 -18.20
CA PRO A 128 6.65 -0.25 -17.10
C PRO A 128 7.78 0.67 -17.59
N TYR A 129 7.62 1.97 -17.35
CA TYR A 129 8.64 2.97 -17.66
C TYR A 129 9.62 3.04 -16.50
N ILE A 130 10.85 2.55 -16.72
CA ILE A 130 11.83 2.33 -15.64
C ILE A 130 12.98 3.35 -15.67
N PHE A 131 13.31 3.89 -16.84
CA PHE A 131 14.43 4.82 -17.04
C PHE A 131 14.19 5.73 -18.25
N ASP A 132 14.82 6.90 -18.24
CA ASP A 132 14.75 7.90 -19.31
C ASP A 132 15.93 7.77 -20.30
N THR A 133 15.83 8.40 -21.47
CA THR A 133 16.96 8.53 -22.40
C THR A 133 18.12 9.27 -21.72
N GLY A 134 19.28 8.62 -21.63
CA GLY A 134 20.48 9.15 -20.98
C GLY A 134 20.82 8.48 -19.65
N ASP A 135 19.90 7.70 -19.07
CA ASP A 135 20.18 6.92 -17.87
C ASP A 135 21.19 5.79 -18.15
N LYS A 136 22.15 5.62 -17.25
CA LYS A 136 23.13 4.54 -17.30
C LYS A 136 22.65 3.36 -16.47
N VAL A 137 22.13 2.34 -17.15
CA VAL A 137 21.72 1.07 -16.54
C VAL A 137 22.89 0.08 -16.55
N ILE A 138 23.22 -0.49 -15.40
CA ILE A 138 24.26 -1.53 -15.27
C ILE A 138 23.64 -2.78 -14.66
N ILE A 139 23.78 -3.90 -15.35
CA ILE A 139 23.37 -5.23 -14.89
C ILE A 139 24.65 -6.04 -14.63
N ASP A 140 24.93 -6.29 -13.35
CA ASP A 140 26.07 -7.11 -12.92
C ASP A 140 25.55 -8.47 -12.44
N THR A 141 25.73 -9.48 -13.30
CA THR A 141 25.27 -10.85 -13.01
C THR A 141 26.16 -11.57 -12.00
N GLU A 142 27.42 -11.16 -11.83
CA GLU A 142 28.33 -11.74 -10.84
C GLU A 142 27.94 -11.31 -9.42
N ARG A 143 27.59 -10.03 -9.25
CA ARG A 143 27.16 -9.46 -7.96
C ARG A 143 25.66 -9.50 -7.75
N SER A 144 24.89 -10.03 -8.70
CA SER A 144 23.42 -10.04 -8.68
C SER A 144 22.83 -8.64 -8.45
N LEU A 145 23.43 -7.62 -9.07
CA LEU A 145 23.14 -6.21 -8.83
C LEU A 145 22.64 -5.54 -10.11
N VAL A 146 21.61 -4.72 -9.96
CA VAL A 146 21.14 -3.81 -11.02
C VAL A 146 21.23 -2.39 -10.49
N THR A 147 21.82 -1.49 -11.28
CA THR A 147 21.85 -0.06 -10.93
C THR A 147 21.37 0.81 -12.07
N ILE A 148 20.74 1.94 -11.71
CA ILE A 148 20.38 3.02 -12.63
C ILE A 148 21.10 4.27 -12.11
N ASN A 149 22.00 4.84 -12.91
CA ASN A 149 22.84 5.98 -12.52
C ASN A 149 23.61 5.74 -11.20
N GLY A 150 24.05 4.50 -10.97
CA GLY A 150 24.80 4.09 -9.77
C GLY A 150 23.94 3.82 -8.52
N LYS A 151 22.62 4.03 -8.57
CA LYS A 151 21.70 3.68 -7.47
C LYS A 151 21.17 2.26 -7.64
N ASN A 152 21.06 1.52 -6.54
CA ASN A 152 20.51 0.16 -6.55
C ASN A 152 19.04 0.18 -7.00
N ALA A 153 18.73 -0.63 -8.01
CA ALA A 153 17.42 -0.76 -8.64
C ALA A 153 16.93 -2.23 -8.67
N ILE A 154 17.49 -3.09 -7.80
CA ILE A 154 17.18 -4.53 -7.79
C ILE A 154 15.70 -4.82 -7.50
N ASN A 155 15.03 -3.92 -6.76
CA ASN A 155 13.61 -3.99 -6.45
C ASN A 155 12.69 -3.76 -7.67
N ILE A 156 13.24 -3.24 -8.78
CA ILE A 156 12.51 -3.05 -10.05
C ILE A 156 12.60 -4.31 -10.93
N LYS A 157 13.57 -5.19 -10.66
CA LYS A 157 13.64 -6.50 -11.31
C LYS A 157 12.40 -7.29 -10.91
N ASP A 158 11.62 -7.71 -11.90
CA ASP A 158 10.44 -8.55 -11.69
C ASP A 158 10.82 -9.75 -10.80
N ILE A 159 10.03 -10.00 -9.76
CA ILE A 159 10.32 -10.93 -8.66
C ILE A 159 10.60 -12.37 -9.19
N PHE A 160 10.24 -12.64 -10.44
CA PHE A 160 10.37 -13.94 -11.10
C PHE A 160 11.42 -13.97 -12.24
N SER A 161 12.16 -12.90 -12.50
CA SER A 161 13.17 -12.89 -13.57
C SER A 161 14.52 -13.40 -13.07
N GLU A 162 15.06 -14.46 -13.69
CA GLU A 162 16.45 -14.90 -13.46
C GLU A 162 17.45 -14.01 -14.20
N PHE A 163 18.66 -13.86 -13.65
CA PHE A 163 19.75 -13.24 -14.42
C PHE A 163 20.16 -14.16 -15.59
N PRO A 164 20.54 -13.60 -16.75
CA PRO A 164 21.08 -14.38 -17.86
C PRO A 164 22.29 -15.20 -17.41
N LYS A 165 22.29 -16.50 -17.74
CA LYS A 165 23.40 -17.42 -17.48
C LYS A 165 24.13 -17.70 -18.79
N ILE A 166 25.45 -17.49 -18.79
CA ILE A 166 26.31 -17.82 -19.93
C ILE A 166 26.75 -19.28 -19.79
N ILE A 167 26.47 -20.10 -20.81
CA ILE A 167 26.87 -21.52 -20.85
C ILE A 167 28.13 -21.71 -21.69
N ARG A 168 28.78 -22.89 -21.58
CA ARG A 168 29.90 -23.26 -22.46
C ARG A 168 29.38 -23.49 -23.88
N GLY A 169 30.13 -23.02 -24.88
CA GLY A 169 29.73 -23.05 -26.28
C GLY A 169 29.08 -21.74 -26.71
N ASP A 170 28.18 -21.81 -27.69
CA ASP A 170 27.59 -20.63 -28.29
C ASP A 170 26.43 -20.08 -27.46
N ASN A 171 26.46 -18.77 -27.20
CA ASN A 171 25.39 -18.05 -26.54
C ASN A 171 24.88 -16.96 -27.48
N ARG A 172 23.55 -16.85 -27.59
CA ARG A 172 22.90 -15.74 -28.30
C ARG A 172 22.32 -14.77 -27.28
N ILE A 173 22.72 -13.50 -27.37
CA ILE A 173 22.20 -12.42 -26.53
C ILE A 173 21.58 -11.39 -27.46
N ASP A 174 20.26 -11.26 -27.40
CA ASP A 174 19.53 -10.25 -28.14
C ASP A 174 19.21 -9.06 -27.21
N ILE A 175 19.49 -7.84 -27.66
CA ILE A 175 19.13 -6.60 -26.96
C ILE A 175 17.84 -6.09 -27.59
N MET A 176 16.81 -5.89 -26.76
CA MET A 176 15.51 -5.36 -27.20
C MET A 176 15.06 -4.24 -26.26
N PRO A 177 14.47 -3.15 -26.78
CA PRO A 177 14.25 -2.85 -28.20
C PRO A 177 15.56 -2.46 -28.95
N PRO A 178 15.60 -2.55 -30.29
CA PRO A 178 16.84 -2.45 -31.08
C PRO A 178 17.47 -1.04 -31.13
N ASP A 179 16.73 -0.03 -30.71
CA ASP A 179 17.17 1.36 -30.54
C ASP A 179 17.99 1.58 -29.26
N VAL A 180 18.14 0.55 -28.42
CA VAL A 180 18.97 0.60 -27.21
C VAL A 180 20.42 0.26 -27.55
N ASN A 181 21.31 1.21 -27.30
CA ASN A 181 22.75 0.97 -27.32
C ASN A 181 23.17 0.28 -26.01
N ALA A 182 23.55 -0.99 -26.09
CA ALA A 182 24.09 -1.73 -24.95
C ALA A 182 25.44 -2.37 -25.29
N THR A 183 26.31 -2.46 -24.29
CA THR A 183 27.59 -3.14 -24.38
C THR A 183 27.56 -4.34 -23.45
N VAL A 184 27.85 -5.52 -23.99
CA VAL A 184 27.97 -6.76 -23.21
C VAL A 184 29.44 -7.09 -23.05
N SER A 185 29.88 -7.25 -21.82
CA SER A 185 31.22 -7.74 -21.48
C SER A 185 31.08 -9.01 -20.66
N PHE A 186 31.87 -10.03 -20.97
CA PHE A 186 31.96 -11.25 -20.18
C PHE A 186 33.43 -11.59 -19.93
N ARG A 187 33.68 -12.37 -18.87
CA ARG A 187 34.99 -12.92 -18.55
C ARG A 187 34.93 -14.43 -18.62
N GLU A 188 35.76 -15.03 -19.48
CA GLU A 188 35.88 -16.48 -19.56
C GLU A 188 36.37 -17.07 -18.24
N ARG A 189 35.74 -18.18 -17.83
CA ARG A 189 36.13 -18.95 -16.65
C ARG A 189 36.60 -20.33 -17.11
N TYR A 190 37.90 -20.59 -16.95
CA TYR A 190 38.49 -21.90 -17.21
C TYR A 190 38.38 -22.78 -15.95
N ARG A 191 38.16 -24.08 -16.14
CA ARG A 191 38.39 -25.12 -15.14
C ARG A 191 39.45 -26.04 -15.68
#